data_AF-A0A7C9DDH2-F1
#
_entry.id   AF-A0A7C9DDH2-F1
#
_cell.length_a   1.000
_cell.length_b   1.000
_cell.length_c   1.000
_cell.angle_alpha   90.00
_cell.angle_beta   90.00
_cell.angle_gamma   90.00
#
_symmetry.space_group_name_H-M   'P 1'
#
loop_
_entity.id
_entity.type
_entity.pdbx_description
1 polymer ?
#
loop_
_entity_poly.entity_id
_entity_poly.type
_entity_poly.pdbx_seq_one_letter_code
_entity_poly.pdbx_strand_id
1 'polypeptide(L)'
;MITETMGSSNLCVLSVIVAMTVASSEAKTKSAAPVVKGLSYTFYDSTCPKLEAIIRNHLSHVFKKDITQAAGLLRLHFHDCFVQGCDGSVLLDGSASGPSEKNAPPNLTLRPEAFKIINDLQALVHRQCGQVVS
;
A
#
# COMPACT_ATOMS: atom_id res chain seq x y z
N MET A 1 -51.52 -4.44 -50.27
CA MET A 1 -52.47 -3.79 -49.33
C MET A 1 -53.31 -4.93 -48.77
N ILE A 2 -53.35 -5.28 -47.49
CA ILE A 2 -53.21 -4.55 -46.23
C ILE A 2 -52.55 -5.48 -45.19
N THR A 3 -51.85 -4.84 -44.25
CA THR A 3 -51.18 -5.29 -43.01
C THR A 3 -52.00 -6.22 -42.10
N GLU A 4 -51.37 -7.20 -41.43
CA GLU A 4 -51.68 -7.64 -40.04
C GLU A 4 -50.42 -8.27 -39.37
N THR A 5 -49.79 -7.53 -38.44
CA THR A 5 -49.68 -7.76 -36.97
C THR A 5 -48.54 -8.69 -36.47
N MET A 6 -47.31 -8.15 -36.44
CA MET A 6 -46.24 -8.59 -35.52
C MET A 6 -46.49 -7.99 -34.13
N GLY A 7 -47.05 -8.77 -33.20
CA GLY A 7 -47.29 -8.29 -31.84
C GLY A 7 -47.54 -9.43 -30.85
N SER A 8 -46.48 -10.01 -30.28
CA SER A 8 -46.53 -10.70 -28.97
C SER A 8 -45.18 -11.21 -28.46
N SER A 9 -44.14 -11.33 -29.30
CA SER A 9 -42.90 -12.01 -28.87
C SER A 9 -41.88 -11.14 -28.13
N ASN A 10 -41.86 -9.81 -28.33
CA ASN A 10 -40.81 -8.94 -27.77
C ASN A 10 -41.11 -8.40 -26.37
N LEU A 11 -42.35 -8.48 -25.89
CA LEU A 11 -42.73 -7.96 -24.57
C LEU A 11 -42.41 -8.94 -23.43
N CYS A 12 -42.47 -10.26 -23.71
CA CYS A 12 -42.14 -11.30 -22.72
C CYS A 12 -40.63 -11.51 -22.54
N VAL A 13 -39.80 -11.20 -23.54
CA VAL A 13 -38.36 -11.46 -23.47
C VAL A 13 -37.62 -10.41 -22.64
N LEU A 14 -38.08 -9.15 -22.64
CA LEU A 14 -37.40 -8.08 -21.91
C LEU A 14 -37.68 -8.09 -20.39
N SER A 15 -38.86 -8.54 -19.95
CA SER A 15 -39.18 -8.64 -18.51
C SER A 15 -38.32 -9.68 -17.79
N VAL A 16 -37.88 -10.72 -18.49
CA VAL A 16 -36.97 -11.76 -17.96
C VAL A 16 -35.55 -11.23 -17.77
N ILE A 17 -35.09 -10.32 -18.63
CA ILE A 17 -33.74 -9.72 -18.54
C ILE A 17 -33.62 -8.82 -17.30
N VAL A 18 -34.70 -8.14 -16.91
CA VAL A 18 -34.74 -7.28 -15.71
C VAL A 18 -34.66 -8.10 -14.41
N ALA A 19 -35.12 -9.36 -14.43
CA ALA A 19 -35.06 -10.24 -13.26
C ALA A 19 -33.67 -10.88 -13.02
N MET A 20 -32.79 -10.91 -14.03
CA MET A 20 -31.46 -11.54 -13.93
C MET A 20 -30.32 -10.61 -13.52
N THR A 21 -30.53 -9.29 -13.40
CA THR A 21 -29.44 -8.35 -13.02
C THR A 21 -29.49 -7.85 -11.57
N VAL A 22 -30.48 -8.25 -10.77
CA VAL A 22 -30.59 -7.87 -9.34
C VAL A 22 -30.46 -9.08 -8.42
N ALA A 23 -29.33 -9.78 -8.55
CA ALA A 23 -28.84 -10.70 -7.51
C ALA A 23 -27.30 -10.75 -7.55
N SER A 24 -26.64 -9.59 -7.45
CA SER A 24 -25.24 -9.56 -7.04
C SER A 24 -25.21 -9.53 -5.52
N SER A 25 -24.93 -10.68 -4.94
CA SER A 25 -24.71 -10.91 -3.52
C SER A 25 -23.76 -9.85 -2.93
N GLU A 26 -24.11 -9.28 -1.78
CA GLU A 26 -23.11 -8.64 -0.93
C GLU A 26 -22.13 -9.73 -0.46
N ALA A 27 -21.09 -9.98 -1.23
CA ALA A 27 -19.92 -10.69 -0.75
C ALA A 27 -19.22 -9.78 0.28
N LYS A 28 -19.69 -9.80 1.53
CA LYS A 28 -18.96 -9.26 2.68
C LYS A 28 -17.77 -10.18 2.96
N THR A 29 -16.75 -10.10 2.13
CA THR A 29 -15.47 -10.77 2.38
C THR A 29 -14.72 -9.98 3.46
N LYS A 30 -15.13 -10.10 4.72
CA LYS A 30 -14.32 -9.66 5.86
C LYS A 30 -13.29 -10.74 6.16
N SER A 31 -12.22 -10.78 5.37
CA SER A 31 -10.99 -11.46 5.79
C SER A 31 -9.90 -10.41 5.93
N ALA A 32 -10.06 -9.53 6.92
CA ALA A 32 -8.93 -8.72 7.37
C ALA A 32 -8.01 -9.66 8.18
N ALA A 33 -6.75 -9.74 7.80
CA ALA A 33 -5.75 -10.41 8.62
C ALA A 33 -5.78 -9.79 10.03
N PRO A 34 -5.67 -10.59 11.10
CA PRO A 34 -5.69 -10.07 12.46
C PRO A 34 -4.50 -9.13 12.67
N VAL A 35 -4.77 -7.95 13.25
CA VAL A 35 -3.72 -7.02 13.69
C VAL A 35 -2.98 -7.67 14.84
N VAL A 36 -1.66 -7.80 14.73
CA VAL A 36 -0.82 -8.38 15.79
C VAL A 36 -0.79 -7.48 17.03
N LYS A 37 -0.57 -8.08 18.20
CA LYS A 37 -0.55 -7.37 19.48
C LYS A 37 0.47 -6.23 19.43
N GLY A 38 0.03 -5.03 19.80
CA GLY A 38 0.86 -3.82 19.82
C GLY A 38 0.73 -2.94 18.58
N LEU A 39 0.13 -3.44 17.50
CA LEU A 39 -0.18 -2.62 16.31
C LEU A 39 -1.63 -2.11 16.33
N SER A 40 -1.85 -0.97 15.69
CA SER A 40 -3.17 -0.37 15.47
C SER A 40 -3.16 0.45 14.19
N TYR A 41 -4.27 0.45 13.45
CA TYR A 41 -4.46 1.32 12.28
C TYR A 41 -4.44 2.81 12.64
N THR A 42 -4.75 3.14 13.90
CA THR A 42 -4.89 4.51 14.39
C THR A 42 -3.75 4.92 15.32
N PHE A 43 -2.61 4.21 15.29
CA PHE A 43 -1.50 4.41 16.23
C PHE A 43 -0.99 5.86 16.29
N TYR A 44 -1.03 6.57 15.15
CA TYR A 44 -0.54 7.95 15.03
C TYR A 44 -1.65 9.02 14.98
N ASP A 45 -2.92 8.66 15.17
CA ASP A 45 -4.04 9.59 15.02
C ASP A 45 -3.97 10.78 15.99
N SER A 46 -3.42 10.56 17.20
CA SER A 46 -3.29 11.59 18.22
C SER A 46 -1.95 12.35 18.15
N THR A 47 -0.87 11.70 17.72
CA THR A 47 0.49 12.25 17.75
C THR A 47 0.91 12.87 16.42
N CYS A 48 0.45 12.34 15.29
CA CYS A 48 0.75 12.80 13.95
C CYS A 48 -0.43 12.48 12.99
N PRO A 49 -1.60 13.14 13.15
CA PRO A 49 -2.83 12.81 12.40
C PRO A 49 -2.71 12.95 10.86
N LYS A 50 -1.68 13.67 10.38
CA LYS A 50 -1.43 13.87 8.95
C LYS A 50 -0.34 12.94 8.40
N LEU A 51 0.16 11.98 9.19
CA LEU A 51 1.30 11.12 8.82
C LEU A 51 1.14 10.48 7.45
N GLU A 52 0.05 9.73 7.26
CA GLU A 52 -0.19 9.03 5.98
C GLU A 52 -0.28 10.00 4.81
N ALA A 53 -0.91 11.16 4.99
CA ALA A 53 -1.04 12.17 3.95
C ALA A 53 0.33 12.76 3.58
N ILE A 54 1.20 13.05 4.57
CA ILE A 54 2.56 13.54 4.35
C ILE A 54 3.36 12.53 3.52
N ILE A 55 3.33 11.25 3.92
CA ILE A 55 4.05 10.17 3.23
C ILE A 55 3.53 10.01 1.80
N ARG A 56 2.21 9.86 1.62
CA ARG A 56 1.59 9.68 0.30
C ARG A 56 1.87 10.85 -0.64
N ASN A 57 1.79 12.08 -0.14
CA ASN A 57 2.08 13.26 -0.94
C ASN A 57 3.54 13.27 -1.40
N HIS A 58 4.50 13.01 -0.51
CA HIS A 58 5.91 12.96 -0.90
C HIS A 58 6.19 11.84 -1.90
N LEU A 59 5.70 10.61 -1.64
CA LEU A 59 5.85 9.48 -2.53
C LEU A 59 5.21 9.71 -3.90
N SER A 60 4.09 10.44 -3.98
CA SER A 60 3.49 10.80 -5.27
C SER A 60 4.45 11.60 -6.17
N HIS A 61 5.27 12.49 -5.59
CA HIS A 61 6.28 13.24 -6.33
C HIS A 61 7.45 12.35 -6.75
N VAL A 62 7.90 11.47 -5.86
CA VAL A 62 8.93 10.47 -6.15
C VAL A 62 8.51 9.59 -7.33
N PHE A 63 7.29 9.04 -7.30
CA PHE A 63 6.80 8.12 -8.33
C PHE A 63 6.48 8.82 -9.66
N LYS A 64 6.08 10.08 -9.64
CA LYS A 64 5.96 10.89 -10.86
C LYS A 64 7.31 11.08 -11.56
N LYS A 65 8.41 11.16 -10.80
CA LYS A 65 9.76 11.29 -11.32
C LYS A 65 10.32 9.95 -11.80
N ASP A 66 10.14 8.90 -11.00
CA ASP A 66 10.58 7.54 -11.33
C ASP A 66 9.67 6.51 -10.63
N ILE A 67 8.79 5.88 -11.42
CA ILE A 67 7.85 4.88 -10.92
C ILE A 67 8.54 3.60 -10.43
N THR A 68 9.78 3.32 -10.88
CA THR A 68 10.52 2.12 -10.45
C THR A 68 10.93 2.18 -8.98
N GLN A 69 10.89 3.37 -8.36
CA GLN A 69 11.13 3.54 -6.93
C GLN A 69 10.04 2.88 -6.07
N ALA A 70 8.81 2.73 -6.56
CA ALA A 70 7.77 2.00 -5.84
C ALA A 70 8.17 0.52 -5.61
N ALA A 71 8.72 -0.13 -6.63
CA ALA A 71 9.25 -1.49 -6.52
C ALA A 71 10.48 -1.55 -5.59
N GLY A 72 11.34 -0.53 -5.64
CA GLY A 72 12.48 -0.40 -4.73
C GLY A 72 12.08 -0.34 -3.26
N LEU A 73 11.11 0.49 -2.91
CA LEU A 73 10.60 0.64 -1.55
C LEU A 73 9.88 -0.62 -1.06
N LEU A 74 9.06 -1.24 -1.91
CA LEU A 74 8.41 -2.51 -1.56
C LEU A 74 9.42 -3.61 -1.29
N ARG A 75 10.46 -3.71 -2.14
CA ARG A 75 11.54 -4.67 -1.95
C ARG A 75 12.33 -4.39 -0.67
N LEU A 76 12.62 -3.12 -0.37
CA LEU A 76 13.30 -2.73 0.86
C LEU A 76 12.52 -3.19 2.11
N HIS A 77 11.20 -2.95 2.15
CA HIS A 77 10.34 -3.41 3.24
C HIS A 77 10.33 -4.94 3.38
N PHE A 78 10.27 -5.67 2.25
CA PHE A 78 10.36 -7.13 2.27
C PHE A 78 11.69 -7.62 2.86
N HIS A 79 12.81 -7.01 2.43
CA HIS A 79 14.14 -7.41 2.89
C HIS A 79 14.37 -7.11 4.38
N ASP A 80 13.78 -6.03 4.91
CA ASP A 80 13.73 -5.75 6.34
C ASP A 80 12.98 -6.87 7.08
N CYS A 81 11.71 -7.08 6.73
CA CYS A 81 10.84 -8.03 7.41
C CYS A 81 11.29 -9.51 7.35
N PHE A 82 12.07 -9.90 6.33
CA PHE A 82 12.45 -11.29 6.13
C PHE A 82 13.55 -11.76 7.09
N VAL A 83 14.39 -10.84 7.56
CA VAL A 83 15.51 -11.12 8.45
C VAL A 83 15.24 -10.44 9.78
N GLN A 84 15.05 -11.22 10.85
CA GLN A 84 14.83 -10.73 12.23
C GLN A 84 13.51 -9.95 12.48
N GLY A 85 12.89 -9.34 11.46
CA GLY A 85 11.55 -8.76 11.55
C GLY A 85 11.45 -7.39 10.90
N CYS A 86 10.26 -6.78 10.94
CA CYS A 86 10.04 -5.44 10.39
C CYS A 86 10.45 -4.37 11.43
N ASP A 87 11.74 -4.21 11.67
CA ASP A 87 12.28 -3.36 12.74
C ASP A 87 13.18 -2.22 12.23
N GLY A 88 13.37 -2.09 10.91
CA GLY A 88 14.18 -1.05 10.29
C GLY A 88 15.69 -1.30 10.37
N SER A 89 16.14 -2.47 10.84
CA SER A 89 17.56 -2.82 10.96
C SER A 89 18.31 -2.70 9.64
N VAL A 90 17.65 -2.97 8.50
CA VAL A 90 18.26 -2.86 7.16
C VAL A 90 18.66 -1.42 6.83
N LEU A 91 18.06 -0.42 7.48
CA LEU A 91 18.34 1.00 7.23
C LEU A 91 19.60 1.49 7.97
N LEU A 92 20.09 0.74 8.96
CA LEU A 92 21.21 1.13 9.79
C LEU A 92 22.54 0.95 9.07
N ASP A 93 23.41 1.94 9.20
CA ASP A 93 24.81 1.78 8.83
C ASP A 93 25.53 0.94 9.90
N GLY A 94 26.59 0.25 9.48
CA GLY A 94 27.39 -0.57 10.39
C GLY A 94 28.09 0.30 11.43
N SER A 95 28.47 -0.30 12.55
CA SER A 95 29.14 0.40 13.64
C SER A 95 30.35 -0.40 14.13
N ALA A 96 31.06 0.13 15.12
CA ALA A 96 32.15 -0.61 15.78
C ALA A 96 31.69 -1.94 16.40
N SER A 97 30.39 -2.10 16.67
CA SER A 97 29.81 -3.32 17.24
C SER A 97 29.27 -4.32 16.20
N GLY A 98 29.32 -4.04 14.90
CA GLY A 98 28.91 -5.00 13.89
C GLY A 98 28.73 -4.46 12.46
N PRO A 99 28.70 -5.35 11.45
CA PRO A 99 28.50 -4.99 10.06
C PRO A 99 27.06 -4.53 9.80
N SER A 100 26.88 -3.64 8.80
CA SER A 100 25.54 -3.25 8.33
C SER A 100 24.82 -4.41 7.66
N GLU A 101 23.54 -4.59 7.95
CA GLU A 101 22.68 -5.50 7.20
C GLU A 101 22.56 -5.12 5.72
N LYS A 102 22.78 -3.85 5.36
CA LYS A 102 22.87 -3.41 3.95
C LYS A 102 23.92 -4.18 3.16
N ASN A 103 24.99 -4.61 3.84
CA ASN A 103 26.11 -5.32 3.22
C ASN A 103 25.91 -6.83 3.20
N ALA A 104 24.80 -7.35 3.74
CA ALA A 104 24.47 -8.76 3.62
C ALA A 104 24.24 -9.11 2.13
N PRO A 105 24.71 -10.29 1.64
CA PRO A 105 24.59 -10.64 0.21
C PRO A 105 23.18 -10.46 -0.39
N PRO A 106 22.07 -10.78 0.29
CA PRO A 106 20.73 -10.52 -0.23
C PRO A 106 20.43 -9.02 -0.44
N ASN A 107 20.99 -8.16 0.40
CA ASN A 107 20.68 -6.73 0.49
C ASN A 107 21.54 -5.87 -0.45
N LEU A 108 22.64 -6.41 -0.99
CA LEU A 108 23.53 -5.71 -1.93
C LEU A 108 22.83 -5.24 -3.23
N THR A 109 21.67 -5.81 -3.53
CA THR A 109 20.88 -5.47 -4.72
C THR A 109 19.69 -4.55 -4.41
N LEU A 110 19.56 -4.09 -3.16
CA LEU A 110 18.62 -3.04 -2.79
C LEU A 110 19.04 -1.72 -3.42
N ARG A 111 18.06 -0.90 -3.79
CA ARG A 111 18.30 0.36 -4.48
C ARG A 111 18.82 1.42 -3.50
N PRO A 112 19.99 2.04 -3.74
CA PRO A 112 20.48 3.15 -2.92
C PRO A 112 19.45 4.29 -2.79
N GLU A 113 18.70 4.56 -3.86
CA GLU A 113 17.66 5.58 -3.89
C GLU A 113 16.51 5.28 -2.92
N ALA A 114 16.19 4.00 -2.67
CA ALA A 114 15.13 3.63 -1.72
C ALA A 114 15.50 4.04 -0.29
N PHE A 115 16.76 3.83 0.12
CA PHE A 115 17.26 4.30 1.42
C PHE A 115 17.19 5.83 1.52
N LYS A 116 17.57 6.53 0.46
CA LYS A 116 17.47 8.00 0.42
C LYS A 116 16.03 8.48 0.58
N ILE A 117 15.07 7.85 -0.10
CA ILE A 117 13.66 8.21 -0.01
C ILE A 117 13.13 8.00 1.42
N ILE A 118 13.49 6.91 2.10
CA ILE A 118 13.11 6.68 3.50
C ILE A 118 13.71 7.76 4.42
N ASN A 119 14.97 8.12 4.24
CA ASN A 119 15.61 9.20 5.00
C ASN A 119 14.95 10.57 4.75
N ASP A 120 14.61 10.89 3.50
CA ASP A 120 13.90 12.12 3.14
C ASP A 120 12.51 12.17 3.79
N LEU A 121 11.79 11.04 3.79
CA LEU A 121 10.49 10.89 4.45
C LEU A 121 10.61 11.06 5.97
N GLN A 122 11.57 10.40 6.61
CA GLN A 122 11.79 10.51 8.05
C GLN A 122 12.10 11.96 8.45
N ALA A 123 12.98 12.64 7.71
CA ALA A 123 13.30 14.05 7.93
C ALA A 123 12.06 14.96 7.75
N LEU A 124 11.23 14.68 6.75
CA LEU A 124 9.98 15.39 6.52
C LEU A 124 8.98 15.18 7.65
N VAL A 125 8.78 13.94 8.08
CA VAL A 125 7.88 13.58 9.19
C VAL A 125 8.36 14.19 10.50
N HIS A 126 9.65 14.09 10.82
CA HIS A 126 10.23 14.69 12.02
C HIS A 126 10.03 16.20 12.06
N ARG A 127 10.10 16.89 10.91
CA ARG A 127 9.82 18.33 10.84
C ARG A 127 8.36 18.66 11.12
N GLN A 128 7.43 17.80 10.73
CA GLN A 128 5.99 18.05 10.83
C GLN A 128 5.40 17.58 12.17
N CYS A 129 5.94 16.51 12.74
CA CYS A 129 5.36 15.80 13.89
C CYS A 129 6.33 15.59 15.05
N GLY A 130 7.60 15.97 14.92
CA GLY A 130 8.65 15.59 15.86
C GLY A 130 9.10 14.14 15.70
N GLN A 131 10.00 13.69 16.58
CA GLN A 131 10.56 12.33 16.58
C GLN A 131 9.58 11.33 17.24
N VAL A 132 8.41 11.15 16.62
CA VAL A 132 7.33 10.29 17.14
C VAL A 132 7.09 9.04 16.31
N VAL A 133 7.51 9.05 15.04
CA VAL A 133 7.40 7.91 14.12
C VAL A 133 8.74 7.21 14.07
N SER A 134 8.73 5.89 14.24
CA SER A 134 9.91 5.00 14.09
C SER A 134 10.52 5.11 12.70
#